data_AF-A0A0R3T3E8-F1
#
_entry.id   AF-A0A0R3T3E8-F1
#
_cell.length_a   1.000
_cell.length_b   1.000
_cell.length_c   1.000
_cell.angle_alpha   90.00
_cell.angle_beta   90.00
_cell.angle_gamma   90.00
#
_symmetry.space_group_name_H-M   'P 1'
#
loop_
_entity.id
_entity.type
_entity.pdbx_description
1 polymer ?
#
loop_
_entity_poly.entity_id
_entity_poly.type
_entity_poly.pdbx_seq_one_letter_code
_entity_poly.pdbx_strand_id
1 'polypeptide(L)'
;MRACALRYLSVDLYKTLVQPKEDIALTYTKFGHKHLHFEFTKRVVSDQLIDACSAISNKWPNFGRKDKLNPRLWWREVMIQTFAGSSPFDEKHVRNALSEDIVNEFYEWFSTANAWFLVPGTVEGLEKIKSAGIKLAVCSNSDERTVTILKNLGLDKFFDFVVYSRDCDYMKPNRGIFELVCNRFGEIASDKSDLGSRMKLCGHVGDSKSQDYLGARSAGFGRAFLFKSNTEKSSLWPYQNHQSEFSDDLASSQEVAKPKAVTPADLPPLQRWGVFSLRISHYLLARSGIILAIFLLCLLSERASRESQPPIHPWIIYTHAAIYMLTSTGMSARILPSFSVLLASAFYIHLAYLFAFEPDFGYPSWLRMRCVLRLLALAAASIRMLAVGDFDPSRISDKIGAGLSGCICAIMGLLSLPIVTIAYISDTVRKHEINSLFPYVAFGVFIHWVIGLAFCLAFLAYSFPVLVVLPSGQGQSPFFAKLVSLADKLACVGWGLTLLCKDINWSYWKTQRIDYWLLNTLILVEVITIASIVIGASLPWLGRITKAREEQKRKKAK
;
A
#
# COMPACT_ATOMS: atom_id res chain seq x y z
N MET A 1 17.92 30.28 -28.87
CA MET A 1 17.50 30.39 -27.45
C MET A 1 18.74 30.26 -26.57
N ARG A 2 19.20 31.37 -25.95
CA ARG A 2 20.39 31.34 -25.06
C ARG A 2 20.09 30.47 -23.84
N ALA A 3 21.01 29.57 -23.52
CA ALA A 3 20.92 28.66 -22.39
C ALA A 3 20.64 29.41 -21.09
N CYS A 4 19.60 29.01 -20.36
CA CYS A 4 19.30 29.57 -19.05
C CYS A 4 20.38 29.15 -18.06
N ALA A 5 21.32 30.06 -17.75
CA ALA A 5 22.41 29.84 -16.82
C ALA A 5 21.89 29.97 -15.38
N LEU A 6 22.17 28.96 -14.55
CA LEU A 6 21.84 28.96 -13.12
C LEU A 6 22.67 30.04 -12.40
N ARG A 7 22.04 30.94 -11.66
CA ARG A 7 22.70 31.99 -10.86
C ARG A 7 22.45 31.87 -9.36
N TYR A 8 21.30 31.31 -9.00
CA TYR A 8 20.84 31.18 -7.63
C TYR A 8 20.48 29.73 -7.35
N LEU A 9 20.95 29.18 -6.23
CA LEU A 9 20.64 27.82 -5.83
C LEU A 9 20.16 27.81 -4.37
N SER A 10 18.94 27.34 -4.15
CA SER A 10 18.51 26.97 -2.80
C SER A 10 18.74 25.49 -2.53
N VAL A 11 19.09 25.17 -1.30
CA VAL A 11 19.51 23.84 -0.88
C VAL A 11 18.67 23.42 0.31
N ASP A 12 18.12 22.21 0.29
CA ASP A 12 17.49 21.64 1.47
C ASP A 12 18.52 21.28 2.55
N LEU A 13 18.10 21.24 3.82
CA LEU A 13 19.01 20.94 4.93
C LEU A 13 19.11 19.44 5.21
N TYR A 14 17.98 18.82 5.56
CA TYR A 14 17.94 17.46 6.07
C TYR A 14 18.13 16.45 4.92
N LYS A 15 18.88 15.37 5.15
CA LYS A 15 19.27 14.35 4.15
C LYS A 15 19.99 14.86 2.89
N THR A 16 20.20 16.16 2.78
CA THR A 16 20.89 16.83 1.68
C THR A 16 22.25 17.36 2.13
N LEU A 17 22.28 18.19 3.19
CA LEU A 17 23.51 18.71 3.79
C LEU A 17 23.89 17.96 5.07
N VAL A 18 22.88 17.55 5.84
CA VAL A 18 23.07 16.92 7.16
C VAL A 18 22.23 15.66 7.32
N GLN A 19 22.74 14.69 8.07
CA GLN A 19 22.04 13.46 8.47
C GLN A 19 22.19 13.27 9.97
N PRO A 20 21.22 12.65 10.68
CA PRO A 20 21.35 12.45 12.11
C PRO A 20 22.45 11.41 12.40
N LYS A 21 23.24 11.61 13.47
CA LYS A 21 24.35 10.69 13.83
C LYS A 21 23.86 9.30 14.24
N GLU A 22 22.66 9.26 14.79
CA GLU A 22 21.97 8.06 15.18
C GLU A 22 20.54 8.09 14.65
N ASP A 23 19.89 6.94 14.60
CA ASP A 23 18.47 6.89 14.27
C ASP A 23 17.68 7.71 15.29
N ILE A 24 16.82 8.61 14.82
CA ILE A 24 16.06 9.53 15.67
C ILE A 24 15.17 8.75 16.64
N ALA A 25 14.61 7.61 16.21
CA ALA A 25 13.85 6.75 17.13
C ALA A 25 14.73 6.20 18.26
N LEU A 26 16.03 5.92 17.99
CA LEU A 26 16.96 5.52 19.06
C LEU A 26 17.26 6.67 20.01
N THR A 27 17.41 7.90 19.53
CA THR A 27 17.50 9.08 20.41
C THR A 27 16.30 9.15 21.34
N TYR A 28 15.08 9.01 20.80
CA TYR A 28 13.85 8.96 21.61
C TYR A 28 13.89 7.82 22.64
N THR A 29 14.31 6.60 22.27
CA THR A 29 14.41 5.49 23.23
C THR A 29 15.36 5.78 24.39
N LYS A 30 16.52 6.40 24.12
CA LYS A 30 17.51 6.76 25.14
C LYS A 30 16.97 7.80 26.13
N PHE A 31 16.31 8.85 25.61
CA PHE A 31 15.68 9.86 26.44
C PHE A 31 14.49 9.30 27.24
N GLY A 32 13.66 8.47 26.61
CA GLY A 32 12.56 7.78 27.27
C GLY A 32 13.06 6.91 28.43
N HIS A 33 14.11 6.12 28.21
CA HIS A 33 14.72 5.30 29.27
C HIS A 33 15.28 6.17 30.41
N LYS A 34 15.99 7.26 30.08
CA LYS A 34 16.60 8.17 31.06
C LYS A 34 15.56 8.85 31.96
N HIS A 35 14.43 9.29 31.40
CA HIS A 35 13.48 10.17 32.09
C HIS A 35 12.15 9.52 32.51
N LEU A 36 11.73 8.44 31.84
CA LEU A 36 10.51 7.70 32.15
C LEU A 36 10.80 6.35 32.81
N HIS A 37 12.08 6.00 32.99
CA HIS A 37 12.53 4.74 33.60
C HIS A 37 11.86 3.50 32.98
N PHE A 38 11.66 3.53 31.65
CA PHE A 38 10.99 2.49 30.89
C PHE A 38 11.82 2.11 29.66
N GLU A 39 11.88 0.81 29.37
CA GLU A 39 12.57 0.30 28.18
C GLU A 39 11.69 0.41 26.94
N PHE A 40 12.03 1.34 26.06
CA PHE A 40 11.35 1.54 24.80
C PHE A 40 11.98 0.71 23.68
N THR A 41 11.15 0.06 22.86
CA THR A 41 11.62 -0.60 21.64
C THR A 41 11.68 0.39 20.49
N LYS A 42 12.83 0.46 19.78
CA LYS A 42 13.05 1.34 18.61
C LYS A 42 11.90 1.29 17.60
N ARG A 43 11.43 0.09 17.26
CA ARG A 43 10.37 -0.11 16.26
C ARG A 43 9.06 0.59 16.67
N VAL A 44 8.62 0.37 17.91
CA VAL A 44 7.37 0.96 18.41
C VAL A 44 7.50 2.48 18.47
N VAL A 45 8.61 2.99 19.00
CA VAL A 45 8.89 4.43 19.02
C VAL A 45 8.90 5.03 17.62
N SER A 46 9.50 4.36 16.64
CA SER A 46 9.52 4.82 15.25
C SER A 46 8.10 4.93 14.69
N ASP A 47 7.27 3.90 14.86
CA ASP A 47 5.89 3.88 14.36
C ASP A 47 5.06 5.00 15.03
N GLN A 48 5.15 5.12 16.36
CA GLN A 48 4.42 6.13 17.11
C GLN A 48 4.92 7.56 16.87
N LEU A 49 6.21 7.74 16.60
CA LEU A 49 6.76 9.04 16.23
C LEU A 49 6.21 9.51 14.89
N ILE A 50 6.03 8.60 13.92
CA ILE A 50 5.40 8.90 12.63
C ILE A 50 3.95 9.33 12.84
N ASP A 51 3.19 8.56 13.61
CA ASP A 51 1.79 8.86 13.91
C ASP A 51 1.62 10.19 14.65
N ALA A 52 2.47 10.45 15.66
CA ALA A 52 2.48 11.69 16.43
C ALA A 52 2.84 12.90 15.55
N CYS A 53 3.90 12.81 14.74
CA CYS A 53 4.26 13.87 13.80
C CYS A 53 3.11 14.21 12.86
N SER A 54 2.44 13.18 12.30
CA SER A 54 1.30 13.36 11.40
C SER A 54 0.11 14.00 12.13
N ALA A 55 -0.24 13.51 13.32
CA ALA A 55 -1.36 14.01 14.11
C ALA A 55 -1.16 15.47 14.53
N ILE A 56 0.02 15.82 15.05
CA ILE A 56 0.35 17.19 15.46
C ILE A 56 0.44 18.11 14.25
N SER A 57 1.03 17.67 13.12
CA SER A 57 1.07 18.48 11.88
C SER A 57 -0.31 18.78 11.33
N ASN A 58 -1.24 17.83 11.41
CA ASN A 58 -2.62 18.05 11.00
C ASN A 58 -3.38 19.00 11.94
N LYS A 59 -3.04 19.00 13.24
CA LYS A 59 -3.64 19.88 14.24
C LYS A 59 -3.08 21.31 14.16
N TRP A 60 -1.77 21.44 14.04
CA TRP A 60 -1.03 22.70 14.01
C TRP A 60 -0.01 22.68 12.87
N PRO A 61 -0.44 22.96 11.63
CA PRO A 61 0.43 22.92 10.46
C PRO A 61 1.61 23.89 10.56
N ASN A 62 2.70 23.56 9.86
CA ASN A 62 3.93 24.37 9.81
C ASN A 62 4.41 24.77 11.22
N PHE A 63 4.61 23.77 12.09
CA PHE A 63 5.04 23.94 13.49
C PHE A 63 4.18 24.97 14.26
N GLY A 64 2.88 24.97 13.99
CA GLY A 64 1.88 25.86 14.60
C GLY A 64 2.02 27.34 14.26
N ARG A 65 2.57 27.68 13.07
CA ARG A 65 2.72 29.07 12.60
C ARG A 65 1.41 29.86 12.67
N LYS A 66 0.34 29.33 12.08
CA LYS A 66 -0.97 30.03 12.00
C LYS A 66 -1.61 30.20 13.37
N ASP A 67 -1.40 29.22 14.25
CA ASP A 67 -1.94 29.18 15.61
C ASP A 67 -1.07 29.94 16.62
N LYS A 68 0.03 30.56 16.19
CA LYS A 68 1.02 31.24 17.04
C LYS A 68 1.57 30.34 18.15
N LEU A 69 1.59 29.02 17.93
CA LEU A 69 2.17 28.07 18.87
C LEU A 69 3.70 28.17 18.83
N ASN A 70 4.31 28.07 20.01
CA ASN A 70 5.76 27.97 20.15
C ASN A 70 6.24 26.61 19.56
N PRO A 71 7.23 26.58 18.65
CA PRO A 71 7.76 25.34 18.09
C PRO A 71 8.25 24.34 19.15
N ARG A 72 8.78 24.80 20.29
CA ARG A 72 9.13 23.92 21.42
C ARG A 72 7.91 23.18 21.96
N LEU A 73 6.78 23.87 22.13
CA LEU A 73 5.52 23.26 22.56
C LEU A 73 4.97 22.32 21.49
N TRP A 74 5.13 22.66 20.21
CA TRP A 74 4.76 21.76 19.12
C TRP A 74 5.51 20.44 19.21
N TRP A 75 6.83 20.49 19.41
CA TRP A 75 7.67 19.29 19.57
C TRP A 75 7.43 18.55 20.89
N ARG A 76 7.11 19.27 21.97
CA ARG A 76 6.67 18.67 23.24
C ARG A 76 5.47 17.74 23.03
N GLU A 77 4.48 18.21 22.27
CA GLU A 77 3.26 17.44 21.99
C GLU A 77 3.56 16.20 21.14
N VAL A 78 4.50 16.30 20.20
CA VAL A 78 5.01 15.12 19.47
C VAL A 78 5.67 14.13 20.43
N MET A 79 6.53 14.60 21.33
CA MET A 79 7.21 13.73 22.30
C MET A 79 6.22 13.01 23.21
N ILE A 80 5.25 13.74 23.77
CA ILE A 80 4.24 13.17 24.66
C ILE A 80 3.44 12.08 23.95
N GLN A 81 2.92 12.35 22.76
CA GLN A 81 2.14 11.36 22.01
C GLN A 81 2.99 10.15 21.60
N THR A 82 4.26 10.38 21.24
CA THR A 82 5.19 9.30 20.91
C THR A 82 5.42 8.38 22.11
N PHE A 83 5.74 8.93 23.28
CA PHE A 83 6.01 8.14 24.48
C PHE A 83 4.75 7.46 25.03
N ALA A 84 3.61 8.16 25.06
CA ALA A 84 2.34 7.56 25.49
C ALA A 84 1.89 6.43 24.56
N GLY A 85 2.09 6.56 23.24
CA GLY A 85 1.80 5.48 22.29
C GLY A 85 2.80 4.33 22.34
N SER A 86 3.98 4.54 22.90
CA SER A 86 5.09 3.56 22.92
C SER A 86 5.32 2.90 24.29
N SER A 87 4.49 3.20 25.28
CA SER A 87 4.60 2.70 26.65
C SER A 87 3.22 2.34 27.21
N PRO A 88 3.13 1.63 28.34
CA PRO A 88 1.86 1.41 29.05
C PRO A 88 1.34 2.66 29.77
N PHE A 89 2.08 3.77 29.76
CA PHE A 89 1.70 4.99 30.45
C PHE A 89 0.63 5.76 29.68
N ASP A 90 -0.34 6.29 30.43
CA ASP A 90 -1.30 7.21 29.84
C ASP A 90 -0.65 8.58 29.54
N GLU A 91 -1.32 9.37 28.71
CA GLU A 91 -0.81 10.69 28.30
C GLU A 91 -0.58 11.62 29.51
N LYS A 92 -1.43 11.49 30.55
CA LYS A 92 -1.34 12.30 31.76
C LYS A 92 -0.06 11.99 32.55
N HIS A 93 0.28 10.71 32.70
CA HIS A 93 1.50 10.26 33.35
C HIS A 93 2.72 10.77 32.60
N VAL A 94 2.77 10.60 31.27
CA VAL A 94 3.88 11.09 30.44
C VAL A 94 4.03 12.61 30.53
N ARG A 95 2.93 13.36 30.51
CA ARG A 95 2.95 14.82 30.67
C ARG A 95 3.51 15.27 32.02
N ASN A 96 3.17 14.56 33.09
CA ASN A 96 3.67 14.86 34.43
C ASN A 96 5.16 14.52 34.57
N ALA A 97 5.61 13.45 33.92
CA ALA A 97 7.00 13.01 33.96
C ALA A 97 7.92 13.86 33.07
N LEU A 98 7.42 14.37 31.93
CA LEU A 98 8.17 15.26 31.05
C LEU A 98 8.02 16.72 31.49
N SER A 99 8.88 17.14 32.42
CA SER A 99 9.04 18.54 32.79
C SER A 99 9.51 19.40 31.60
N GLU A 100 9.30 20.71 31.68
CA GLU A 100 9.77 21.65 30.65
C GLU A 100 11.30 21.58 30.45
N ASP A 101 12.06 21.31 31.50
CA ASP A 101 13.52 21.16 31.41
C ASP A 101 13.93 19.96 30.56
N ILE A 102 13.23 18.84 30.67
CA ILE A 102 13.50 17.63 29.86
C ILE A 102 13.15 17.86 28.40
N VAL A 103 12.01 18.53 28.15
CA VAL A 103 11.59 18.92 26.79
C VAL A 103 12.61 19.87 26.19
N ASN A 104 13.12 20.83 26.97
CA ASN A 104 14.17 21.74 26.52
C ASN A 104 15.48 21.02 26.25
N GLU A 105 15.92 20.10 27.12
CA GLU A 105 17.10 19.28 26.90
C GLU A 105 17.00 18.53 25.55
N PHE A 106 15.86 17.91 25.30
CA PHE A 106 15.61 17.18 24.05
C PHE A 106 15.55 18.10 22.82
N TYR A 107 14.87 19.24 22.93
CA TYR A 107 14.75 20.21 21.85
C TYR A 107 16.12 20.78 21.45
N GLU A 108 16.94 21.12 22.44
CA GLU A 108 18.29 21.66 22.25
C GLU A 108 19.30 20.61 21.78
N TRP A 109 19.13 19.33 22.14
CA TRP A 109 19.98 18.25 21.62
C TRP A 109 20.04 18.28 20.08
N PHE A 110 18.89 18.42 19.42
CA PHE A 110 18.78 18.54 17.95
C PHE A 110 19.26 19.88 17.38
N SER A 111 19.59 20.87 18.21
CA SER A 111 20.29 22.10 17.80
C SER A 111 21.81 21.93 17.78
N THR A 112 22.35 20.91 18.46
CA THR A 112 23.80 20.72 18.62
C THR A 112 24.44 19.97 17.46
N ALA A 113 25.75 20.18 17.26
CA ALA A 113 26.55 19.37 16.32
C ALA A 113 26.67 17.89 16.71
N ASN A 114 26.28 17.52 17.94
CA ASN A 114 26.28 16.12 18.39
C ASN A 114 25.15 15.31 17.77
N ALA A 115 24.04 15.94 17.36
CA ALA A 115 22.93 15.26 16.72
C ALA A 115 23.16 14.97 15.22
N TRP A 116 24.12 15.64 14.56
CA TRP A 116 24.22 15.66 13.10
C TRP A 116 25.62 15.29 12.55
N PHE A 117 25.66 14.51 11.47
CA PHE A 117 26.81 14.40 10.57
C PHE A 117 26.57 15.23 9.31
N LEU A 118 27.66 15.77 8.76
CA LEU A 118 27.66 16.33 7.41
C LEU A 118 27.59 15.20 6.39
N VAL A 119 26.76 15.37 5.36
CA VAL A 119 26.75 14.44 4.22
C VAL A 119 28.11 14.52 3.52
N PRO A 120 28.74 13.40 3.14
CA PRO A 120 30.04 13.41 2.48
C PRO A 120 30.04 14.29 1.21
N GLY A 121 31.06 15.12 1.05
CA GLY A 121 31.15 16.05 -0.09
C GLY A 121 30.41 17.38 0.08
N THR A 122 29.75 17.60 1.23
CA THR A 122 28.95 18.83 1.47
C THR A 122 29.81 20.09 1.36
N VAL A 123 30.93 20.13 2.09
CA VAL A 123 31.79 21.32 2.13
C VAL A 123 32.42 21.58 0.77
N GLU A 124 33.00 20.54 0.15
CA GLU A 124 33.63 20.66 -1.16
C GLU A 124 32.62 21.04 -2.26
N GLY A 125 31.39 20.53 -2.17
CA GLY A 125 30.30 20.86 -3.07
C GLY A 125 29.87 22.32 -2.95
N LEU A 126 29.62 22.80 -1.72
CA LEU A 126 29.25 24.18 -1.47
C LEU A 126 30.35 25.16 -1.88
N GLU A 127 31.61 24.83 -1.62
CA GLU A 127 32.77 25.62 -2.07
C GLU A 127 32.82 25.73 -3.60
N LYS A 128 32.71 24.61 -4.32
CA LYS A 128 32.71 24.61 -5.79
C LYS A 128 31.57 25.43 -6.37
N ILE A 129 30.37 25.34 -5.78
CA ILE A 129 29.20 26.10 -6.23
C ILE A 129 29.43 27.61 -6.01
N LYS A 130 29.95 27.99 -4.84
CA LYS A 130 30.25 29.39 -4.51
C LYS A 130 31.38 29.94 -5.40
N SER A 131 32.43 29.16 -5.67
CA SER A 131 33.52 29.51 -6.60
C SER A 131 33.05 29.67 -8.04
N ALA A 132 31.96 29.01 -8.44
CA ALA A 132 31.30 29.22 -9.73
C ALA A 132 30.47 30.51 -9.80
N GLY A 133 30.46 31.33 -8.74
CA GLY A 133 29.71 32.58 -8.67
C GLY A 133 28.21 32.39 -8.42
N ILE A 134 27.77 31.19 -8.05
CA ILE A 134 26.37 30.90 -7.73
C ILE A 134 26.09 31.32 -6.29
N LYS A 135 25.02 32.10 -6.12
CA LYS A 135 24.51 32.53 -4.81
C LYS A 135 23.70 31.41 -4.16
N LEU A 136 23.85 31.24 -2.85
CA LEU A 136 23.33 30.07 -2.13
C LEU A 136 22.37 30.47 -1.03
N ALA A 137 21.30 29.71 -0.86
CA ALA A 137 20.38 29.85 0.27
C ALA A 137 19.96 28.48 0.81
N VAL A 138 19.64 28.41 2.09
CA VAL A 138 18.93 27.23 2.63
C VAL A 138 17.43 27.44 2.47
N CYS A 139 16.71 26.41 2.03
CA CYS A 139 15.25 26.39 1.95
C CYS A 139 14.73 25.07 2.50
N SER A 140 14.27 25.07 3.76
CA SER A 140 13.91 23.85 4.50
C SER A 140 12.51 23.92 5.13
N ASN A 141 11.79 22.79 5.14
CA ASN A 141 10.56 22.63 5.90
C ASN A 141 10.90 22.33 7.37
N SER A 142 11.23 23.37 8.12
CA SER A 142 11.81 23.27 9.46
C SER A 142 11.47 24.50 10.32
N ASP A 143 11.93 24.47 11.56
CA ASP A 143 11.81 25.53 12.56
C ASP A 143 13.12 26.34 12.73
N GLU A 144 13.13 27.26 13.70
CA GLU A 144 14.21 28.22 13.94
C GLU A 144 15.57 27.57 14.22
N ARG A 145 15.60 26.31 14.67
CA ARG A 145 16.84 25.58 14.95
C ARG A 145 17.71 25.41 13.72
N THR A 146 17.12 25.49 12.51
CA THR A 146 17.84 25.47 11.23
C THR A 146 19.05 26.40 11.22
N VAL A 147 18.90 27.63 11.74
CA VAL A 147 19.99 28.62 11.79
C VAL A 147 21.09 28.19 12.76
N THR A 148 20.72 27.68 13.93
CA THR A 148 21.66 27.20 14.95
C THR A 148 22.42 25.98 14.48
N ILE A 149 21.76 25.02 13.81
CA ILE A 149 22.37 23.82 13.24
C ILE A 149 23.43 24.21 12.20
N LEU A 150 23.13 25.14 11.30
CA LEU A 150 24.08 25.60 10.28
C LEU A 150 25.32 26.24 10.91
N LYS A 151 25.15 27.10 11.92
CA LYS A 151 26.27 27.73 12.64
C LYS A 151 27.14 26.71 13.36
N ASN A 152 26.51 25.80 14.11
CA ASN A 152 27.22 24.77 14.88
C ASN A 152 27.99 23.78 14.00
N LEU A 153 27.57 23.60 12.75
CA LEU A 153 28.25 22.78 11.75
C LEU A 153 29.19 23.59 10.84
N GLY A 154 29.33 24.91 11.06
CA GLY A 154 30.17 25.79 10.26
C GLY A 154 29.74 25.94 8.79
N LEU A 155 28.45 25.70 8.50
CA LEU A 155 27.88 25.77 7.15
C LEU A 155 27.28 27.14 6.83
N ASP A 156 26.96 27.95 7.84
CA ASP A 156 26.34 29.27 7.70
C ASP A 156 27.14 30.21 6.78
N LYS A 157 28.47 30.14 6.81
CA LYS A 157 29.39 30.91 5.95
C LYS A 157 29.19 30.70 4.43
N PHE A 158 28.51 29.64 4.01
CA PHE A 158 28.29 29.34 2.58
C PHE A 158 27.03 30.00 2.03
N PHE A 159 26.04 30.30 2.86
CA PHE A 159 24.72 30.74 2.42
C PHE A 159 24.56 32.25 2.60
N ASP A 160 24.01 32.91 1.59
CA ASP A 160 23.68 34.34 1.65
C ASP A 160 22.51 34.59 2.61
N PHE A 161 21.57 33.63 2.73
CA PHE A 161 20.46 33.67 3.69
C PHE A 161 19.84 32.28 3.92
N VAL A 162 19.00 32.20 4.95
CA VAL A 162 18.27 30.98 5.33
C VAL A 162 16.77 31.25 5.30
N VAL A 163 16.00 30.35 4.67
CA VAL A 163 14.55 30.29 4.72
C VAL A 163 14.16 28.94 5.32
N TYR A 164 13.49 28.98 6.46
CA TYR A 164 12.85 27.80 7.04
C TYR A 164 11.35 28.06 7.11
N SER A 165 10.55 27.02 6.88
CA SER A 165 9.11 27.20 6.68
C SER A 165 8.42 27.84 7.87
N ARG A 166 8.89 27.64 9.12
CA ARG A 166 8.29 28.29 10.29
C ARG A 166 8.46 29.82 10.33
N ASP A 167 9.41 30.38 9.58
CA ASP A 167 9.59 31.84 9.45
C ASP A 167 8.57 32.46 8.48
N CYS A 168 7.98 31.66 7.60
CA CYS A 168 7.03 32.10 6.58
C CYS A 168 5.70 31.34 6.65
N ASP A 169 4.75 31.72 5.80
CA ASP A 169 3.43 31.08 5.76
C ASP A 169 3.36 29.92 4.76
N TYR A 170 4.51 29.53 4.19
CA TYR A 170 4.63 28.55 3.12
C TYR A 170 5.55 27.39 3.53
N MET A 171 5.22 26.18 3.08
CA MET A 171 6.06 25.00 3.17
C MET A 171 6.25 24.43 1.77
N LYS A 172 7.42 23.87 1.45
CA LYS A 172 7.59 23.06 0.24
C LYS A 172 6.53 21.94 0.22
N PRO A 173 5.85 21.66 -0.91
CA PRO A 173 6.09 22.15 -2.27
C PRO A 173 5.34 23.44 -2.67
N ASN A 174 4.77 24.20 -1.73
CA ASN A 174 4.02 25.41 -2.04
C ASN A 174 4.90 26.43 -2.80
N ARG A 175 4.41 26.91 -3.95
CA ARG A 175 5.08 27.89 -4.81
C ARG A 175 5.58 29.13 -4.06
N GLY A 176 4.83 29.59 -3.06
CA GLY A 176 5.16 30.80 -2.29
C GLY A 176 6.50 30.74 -1.56
N ILE A 177 6.96 29.57 -1.10
CA ILE A 177 8.29 29.47 -0.45
C ILE A 177 9.41 29.65 -1.48
N PHE A 178 9.22 29.14 -2.70
CA PHE A 178 10.18 29.27 -3.79
C PHE A 178 10.23 30.70 -4.34
N GLU A 179 9.07 31.37 -4.43
CA GLU A 179 8.99 32.79 -4.78
C GLU A 179 9.65 33.67 -3.72
N LEU A 180 9.45 33.37 -2.43
CA LEU A 180 10.11 34.07 -1.33
C LEU A 180 11.64 33.95 -1.44
N VAL A 181 12.15 32.75 -1.69
CA VAL A 181 13.59 32.51 -1.92
C VAL A 181 14.09 33.29 -3.13
N CYS A 182 13.37 33.25 -4.25
CA CYS A 182 13.73 33.98 -5.46
C CYS A 182 13.76 35.50 -5.26
N ASN A 183 12.77 36.03 -4.53
CA ASN A 183 12.71 37.45 -4.20
C ASN A 183 13.87 37.89 -3.31
N ARG A 184 14.22 37.13 -2.27
CA ARG A 184 15.40 37.42 -1.43
C ARG A 184 16.70 37.40 -2.23
N PHE A 185 16.85 36.45 -3.16
CA PHE A 185 17.98 36.48 -4.10
C PHE A 185 17.98 37.73 -4.98
N GLY A 186 16.81 38.13 -5.49
CA GLY A 186 16.65 39.34 -6.29
C GLY A 186 17.00 40.61 -5.52
N GLU A 187 16.60 40.71 -4.25
CA GLU A 187 16.93 41.83 -3.35
C GLU A 187 18.44 41.93 -3.13
N ILE A 188 19.10 40.82 -2.79
CA ILE A 188 20.56 40.78 -2.57
C ILE A 188 21.33 41.10 -3.85
N ALA A 189 20.83 40.65 -5.00
CA ALA A 189 21.44 40.93 -6.30
C ALA A 189 21.03 42.28 -6.91
N SER A 190 20.13 43.03 -6.26
CA SER A 190 19.50 44.24 -6.84
C SER A 190 18.90 44.01 -8.24
N ASP A 191 18.39 42.80 -8.49
CA ASP A 191 17.82 42.38 -9.76
C ASP A 191 16.36 42.85 -9.89
N LYS A 192 16.13 43.81 -10.79
CA LYS A 192 14.82 44.41 -11.06
C LYS A 192 13.99 43.65 -12.11
N SER A 193 14.46 42.51 -12.61
CA SER A 193 13.68 41.71 -13.55
C SER A 193 12.42 41.13 -12.91
N ASP A 194 11.44 40.81 -13.75
CA ASP A 194 10.18 40.22 -13.29
C ASP A 194 10.42 38.86 -12.61
N LEU A 195 9.51 38.47 -11.72
CA LEU A 195 9.62 37.24 -10.96
C LEU A 195 9.79 36.01 -11.87
N GLY A 196 9.08 35.92 -12.98
CA GLY A 196 9.18 34.79 -13.90
C GLY A 196 10.56 34.65 -14.53
N SER A 197 11.17 35.77 -14.93
CA SER A 197 12.55 35.80 -15.43
C SER A 197 13.57 35.42 -14.35
N ARG A 198 13.41 35.92 -13.12
CA ARG A 198 14.30 35.55 -11.99
C ARG A 198 14.19 34.07 -11.62
N MET A 199 12.98 33.52 -11.56
CA MET A 199 12.76 32.11 -11.24
C MET A 199 13.49 31.18 -12.23
N LYS A 200 13.60 31.55 -13.51
CA LYS A 200 14.38 30.79 -14.50
C LYS A 200 15.89 30.76 -14.21
N LEU A 201 16.42 31.73 -13.48
CA LEU A 201 17.81 31.78 -13.03
C LEU A 201 18.03 31.02 -11.71
N CYS A 202 16.95 30.63 -11.03
CA CYS A 202 16.97 29.87 -9.79
C CYS A 202 16.98 28.37 -10.04
N GLY A 203 17.58 27.65 -9.10
CA GLY A 203 17.44 26.22 -8.95
C GLY A 203 17.27 25.80 -7.50
N HIS A 204 16.82 24.56 -7.29
CA HIS A 204 16.71 23.96 -5.97
C HIS A 204 17.30 22.56 -5.97
N VAL A 205 17.95 22.18 -4.86
CA VAL A 205 18.44 20.81 -4.64
C VAL A 205 17.97 20.30 -3.27
N GLY A 206 17.45 19.07 -3.24
CA GLY A 206 17.00 18.40 -2.02
C GLY A 206 16.73 16.92 -2.24
N ASP A 207 16.51 16.16 -1.17
CA ASP A 207 16.32 14.70 -1.21
C ASP A 207 14.87 14.29 -1.53
N SER A 208 13.90 15.17 -1.28
CA SER A 208 12.49 14.89 -1.47
C SER A 208 12.06 15.11 -2.91
N LYS A 209 11.66 14.03 -3.59
CA LYS A 209 11.12 14.11 -4.95
C LYS A 209 9.90 15.04 -5.02
N SER A 210 8.99 14.98 -4.06
CA SER A 210 7.76 15.77 -4.09
C SER A 210 7.96 17.19 -3.58
N GLN A 211 8.63 17.37 -2.44
CA GLN A 211 8.78 18.69 -1.81
C GLN A 211 9.83 19.54 -2.53
N ASP A 212 10.97 18.95 -2.90
CA ASP A 212 12.11 19.69 -3.43
C ASP A 212 12.10 19.70 -4.95
N TYR A 213 12.17 18.52 -5.57
CA TYR A 213 12.34 18.41 -7.02
C TYR A 213 11.09 18.86 -7.77
N LEU A 214 9.93 18.24 -7.50
CA LEU A 214 8.67 18.62 -8.15
C LEU A 214 8.19 19.99 -7.68
N GLY A 215 8.31 20.30 -6.38
CA GLY A 215 7.97 21.62 -5.83
C GLY A 215 8.67 22.77 -6.56
N ALA A 216 10.00 22.67 -6.74
CA ALA A 216 10.75 23.70 -7.45
C ALA A 216 10.39 23.78 -8.95
N ARG A 217 10.21 22.63 -9.62
CA ARG A 217 9.81 22.61 -11.04
C ARG A 217 8.43 23.25 -11.25
N SER A 218 7.45 22.88 -10.43
CA SER A 218 6.09 23.42 -10.51
C SER A 218 6.03 24.90 -10.11
N ALA A 219 6.95 25.35 -9.24
CA ALA A 219 7.14 26.76 -8.98
C ALA A 219 7.80 27.52 -10.14
N GLY A 220 8.32 26.84 -11.17
CA GLY A 220 8.94 27.47 -12.33
C GLY A 220 10.41 27.85 -12.13
N PHE A 221 11.10 27.22 -11.16
CA PHE A 221 12.56 27.30 -11.11
C PHE A 221 13.16 26.73 -12.40
N GLY A 222 14.19 27.39 -12.92
CA GLY A 222 14.84 26.96 -14.16
C GLY A 222 15.56 25.62 -14.04
N ARG A 223 15.97 25.22 -12.83
CA ARG A 223 16.58 23.93 -12.53
C ARG A 223 16.04 23.32 -11.24
N ALA A 224 15.98 22.01 -11.18
CA ALA A 224 15.72 21.27 -9.95
C ALA A 224 16.59 20.02 -9.95
N PHE A 225 17.19 19.71 -8.81
CA PHE A 225 18.11 18.60 -8.64
C PHE A 225 17.62 17.71 -7.51
N LEU A 226 17.42 16.42 -7.80
CA LEU A 226 17.09 15.44 -6.79
C LEU A 226 18.39 14.88 -6.23
N PHE A 227 18.67 15.16 -4.96
CA PHE A 227 19.82 14.62 -4.26
C PHE A 227 19.55 13.18 -3.85
N LYS A 228 20.48 12.27 -4.17
CA LYS A 228 20.45 10.88 -3.72
C LYS A 228 21.77 10.57 -3.05
N SER A 229 21.74 10.42 -1.73
CA SER A 229 22.91 9.94 -1.00
C SER A 229 23.06 8.44 -1.15
N ASN A 230 24.29 7.95 -1.37
CA ASN A 230 24.61 6.51 -1.36
C ASN A 230 24.56 5.89 0.05
N THR A 231 24.35 6.68 1.11
CA THR A 231 24.09 6.17 2.47
C THR A 231 22.63 5.74 2.65
N GLU A 232 22.24 4.63 2.02
CA GLU A 232 20.87 4.06 2.11
C GLU A 232 20.55 3.34 3.45
N LYS A 233 21.33 3.54 4.52
CA LYS A 233 21.06 2.88 5.81
C LYS A 233 20.92 3.90 6.93
N SER A 234 19.76 3.85 7.60
CA SER A 234 19.53 4.34 8.96
C SER A 234 19.23 5.85 9.14
N SER A 235 18.03 6.30 8.78
CA SER A 235 17.18 7.15 9.65
C SER A 235 15.84 7.48 8.98
N LEU A 236 14.75 7.03 9.59
CA LEU A 236 13.39 7.42 9.24
C LEU A 236 13.09 8.74 9.96
N TRP A 237 13.32 9.88 9.32
CA TRP A 237 12.64 11.11 9.73
C TRP A 237 11.22 11.09 9.18
N PRO A 238 10.18 11.21 10.02
CA PRO A 238 8.80 11.02 9.60
C PRO A 238 8.17 12.13 8.77
N TYR A 239 8.82 13.30 8.67
CA TYR A 239 8.18 14.48 8.09
C TYR A 239 8.15 14.43 6.56
N GLN A 240 7.26 13.59 6.01
CA GLN A 240 6.86 13.61 4.61
C GLN A 240 5.41 14.08 4.55
N ASN A 241 5.20 15.30 4.06
CA ASN A 241 3.87 15.86 3.90
C ASN A 241 3.08 15.03 2.86
N HIS A 242 2.14 14.20 3.31
CA HIS A 242 1.35 13.26 2.47
C HIS A 242 0.35 13.95 1.52
N GLN A 243 0.44 15.27 1.30
CA GLN A 243 -0.48 16.02 0.44
C GLN A 243 -0.10 16.06 -1.05
N SER A 244 0.98 15.39 -1.49
CA SER A 244 1.55 15.60 -2.84
C SER A 244 1.22 14.54 -3.90
N GLU A 245 0.28 13.63 -3.66
CA GLU A 245 -0.12 12.62 -4.68
C GLU A 245 -1.31 13.00 -5.57
N PHE A 246 -1.82 14.24 -5.51
CA PHE A 246 -2.84 14.71 -6.43
C PHE A 246 -2.59 16.17 -6.82
N SER A 247 -2.01 16.42 -7.99
CA SER A 247 -2.25 17.62 -8.80
C SER A 247 -1.47 17.58 -10.12
N ASP A 248 -1.94 16.79 -11.06
CA ASP A 248 -1.90 17.16 -12.48
C ASP A 248 -3.36 17.26 -12.89
N ASP A 249 -3.90 18.48 -12.86
CA ASP A 249 -5.04 18.98 -13.66
C ASP A 249 -5.38 20.41 -13.19
N LEU A 250 -4.86 21.39 -13.91
CA LEU A 250 -5.15 22.81 -13.75
C LEU A 250 -6.35 23.19 -14.63
N ALA A 251 -7.43 23.69 -14.03
CA ALA A 251 -8.19 24.89 -14.43
C ALA A 251 -9.68 24.81 -14.03
N SER A 252 -10.01 25.46 -12.91
CA SER A 252 -11.07 26.47 -12.80
C SER A 252 -11.40 26.67 -11.32
N SER A 253 -11.28 27.92 -10.90
CA SER A 253 -11.64 28.41 -9.59
C SER A 253 -13.15 28.30 -9.38
N GLN A 254 -13.57 27.27 -8.65
CA GLN A 254 -14.75 27.29 -7.80
C GLN A 254 -14.32 26.87 -6.40
N GLU A 255 -14.81 27.59 -5.38
CA GLU A 255 -14.58 27.27 -3.97
C GLU A 255 -14.95 25.81 -3.69
N VAL A 256 -13.94 24.94 -3.57
CA VAL A 256 -14.16 23.56 -3.15
C VAL A 256 -14.38 23.58 -1.64
N ALA A 257 -15.65 23.60 -1.24
CA ALA A 257 -16.07 23.21 0.09
C ALA A 257 -15.40 21.86 0.44
N LYS A 258 -14.79 21.79 1.63
CA LYS A 258 -14.15 20.56 2.18
C LYS A 258 -15.02 19.34 1.84
N PRO A 259 -14.45 18.24 1.31
CA PRO A 259 -15.24 17.07 0.98
C PRO A 259 -15.97 16.60 2.24
N LYS A 260 -17.30 16.80 2.25
CA LYS A 260 -18.18 16.25 3.28
C LYS A 260 -17.95 14.74 3.30
N ALA A 261 -18.00 14.16 4.48
CA ALA A 261 -18.24 12.73 4.66
C ALA A 261 -19.40 12.31 3.77
N VAL A 262 -19.11 11.71 2.62
CA VAL A 262 -20.18 11.15 1.79
C VAL A 262 -20.68 9.94 2.56
N THR A 263 -21.82 10.09 3.24
CA THR A 263 -22.45 8.94 3.86
C THR A 263 -22.89 7.99 2.73
N PRO A 264 -23.07 6.68 2.98
CA PRO A 264 -23.60 5.80 1.94
C PRO A 264 -24.93 6.29 1.35
N ALA A 265 -25.63 7.19 2.04
CA ALA A 265 -26.86 7.85 1.58
C ALA A 265 -26.64 9.07 0.67
N ASP A 266 -25.38 9.46 0.38
CA ASP A 266 -25.01 10.61 -0.46
C ASP A 266 -24.30 10.20 -1.76
N LEU A 267 -23.92 8.92 -1.90
CA LEU A 267 -23.30 8.38 -3.12
C LEU A 267 -24.34 8.21 -4.26
N PRO A 268 -23.97 8.29 -5.54
CA PRO A 268 -24.81 7.83 -6.65
C PRO A 268 -25.24 6.36 -6.45
N PRO A 269 -26.42 5.94 -6.93
CA PRO A 269 -26.95 4.59 -6.71
C PRO A 269 -25.93 3.48 -7.04
N LEU A 270 -25.24 3.60 -8.17
CA LEU A 270 -24.23 2.63 -8.64
C LEU A 270 -23.04 2.49 -7.67
N GLN A 271 -22.59 3.60 -7.06
CA GLN A 271 -21.50 3.58 -6.10
C GLN A 271 -21.94 3.06 -4.72
N ARG A 272 -23.21 3.27 -4.33
CA ARG A 272 -23.78 2.62 -3.12
C ARG A 272 -23.79 1.11 -3.26
N TRP A 273 -24.26 0.62 -4.41
CA TRP A 273 -24.24 -0.80 -4.73
C TRP A 273 -22.82 -1.35 -4.71
N GLY A 274 -21.84 -0.61 -5.21
CA GLY A 274 -20.41 -0.97 -5.11
C GLY A 274 -19.91 -1.11 -3.66
N VAL A 275 -20.15 -0.10 -2.81
CA VAL A 275 -19.75 -0.15 -1.38
C VAL A 275 -20.46 -1.27 -0.63
N PHE A 276 -21.75 -1.48 -0.91
CA PHE A 276 -22.55 -2.54 -0.30
C PHE A 276 -22.04 -3.93 -0.70
N SER A 277 -21.86 -4.17 -2.01
CA SER A 277 -21.30 -5.40 -2.55
C SER A 277 -19.97 -5.72 -1.90
N LEU A 278 -19.11 -4.72 -1.71
CA LEU A 278 -17.79 -4.91 -1.16
C LEU A 278 -17.80 -5.23 0.35
N ARG A 279 -18.73 -4.66 1.11
CA ARG A 279 -18.92 -5.04 2.52
C ARG A 279 -19.41 -6.48 2.63
N ILE A 280 -20.31 -6.89 1.74
CA ILE A 280 -20.75 -8.28 1.65
C ILE A 280 -19.57 -9.17 1.32
N SER A 281 -18.75 -8.83 0.31
CA SER A 281 -17.55 -9.61 -0.03
C SER A 281 -16.61 -9.76 1.16
N HIS A 282 -16.32 -8.68 1.89
CA HIS A 282 -15.48 -8.76 3.11
C HIS A 282 -16.12 -9.62 4.21
N TYR A 283 -17.44 -9.48 4.41
CA TYR A 283 -18.18 -10.26 5.40
C TYR A 283 -18.14 -11.75 5.08
N LEU A 284 -18.38 -12.11 3.81
CA LEU A 284 -18.35 -13.47 3.31
C LEU A 284 -16.95 -14.05 3.41
N LEU A 285 -15.94 -13.32 2.95
CA LEU A 285 -14.55 -13.76 2.99
C LEU A 285 -14.07 -14.02 4.43
N ALA A 286 -14.40 -13.14 5.38
CA ALA A 286 -14.00 -13.31 6.77
C ALA A 286 -14.64 -14.54 7.44
N ARG A 287 -15.80 -15.01 6.95
CA ARG A 287 -16.56 -16.15 7.51
C ARG A 287 -16.51 -17.42 6.67
N SER A 288 -15.87 -17.37 5.51
CA SER A 288 -15.92 -18.45 4.54
C SER A 288 -15.24 -19.73 5.04
N GLY A 289 -14.20 -19.60 5.88
CA GLY A 289 -13.52 -20.76 6.48
C GLY A 289 -14.43 -21.58 7.39
N ILE A 290 -15.41 -20.97 8.08
CA ILE A 290 -16.40 -21.73 8.87
C ILE A 290 -17.28 -22.57 7.95
N ILE A 291 -17.74 -22.00 6.83
CA ILE A 291 -18.59 -22.72 5.86
C ILE A 291 -17.80 -23.86 5.22
N LEU A 292 -16.53 -23.63 4.87
CA LEU A 292 -15.66 -24.65 4.31
C LEU A 292 -15.39 -25.78 5.32
N ALA A 293 -15.22 -25.46 6.60
CA ALA A 293 -15.10 -26.46 7.67
C ALA A 293 -16.37 -27.32 7.77
N ILE A 294 -17.56 -26.72 7.69
CA ILE A 294 -18.83 -27.45 7.69
C ILE A 294 -18.91 -28.41 6.50
N PHE A 295 -18.59 -27.96 5.28
CA PHE A 295 -18.63 -28.85 4.11
C PHE A 295 -17.60 -29.98 4.17
N LEU A 296 -16.43 -29.74 4.77
CA LEU A 296 -15.46 -30.81 5.03
C LEU A 296 -15.93 -31.81 6.08
N LEU A 297 -16.74 -31.40 7.05
CA LEU A 297 -17.39 -32.34 7.96
C LEU A 297 -18.54 -33.09 7.28
N CYS A 298 -19.24 -32.45 6.32
CA CYS A 298 -20.26 -33.11 5.52
C CYS A 298 -19.70 -34.28 4.69
N LEU A 299 -18.44 -34.21 4.23
CA LEU A 299 -17.74 -35.33 3.58
C LEU A 299 -17.86 -36.61 4.42
N LEU A 300 -17.56 -36.54 5.72
CA LEU A 300 -17.65 -37.69 6.62
C LEU A 300 -19.08 -38.22 6.72
N SER A 301 -20.06 -37.32 6.86
CA SER A 301 -21.46 -37.70 7.00
C SER A 301 -22.05 -38.34 5.74
N GLU A 302 -21.73 -37.82 4.56
CA GLU A 302 -22.31 -38.28 3.30
C GLU A 302 -21.74 -39.64 2.90
N ARG A 303 -20.42 -39.81 3.07
CA ARG A 303 -19.74 -41.07 2.73
C ARG A 303 -19.91 -42.17 3.76
N ALA A 304 -20.21 -41.85 5.02
CA ALA A 304 -20.49 -42.86 6.06
C ALA A 304 -21.62 -43.84 5.69
N SER A 305 -22.53 -43.44 4.80
CA SER A 305 -23.61 -44.31 4.31
C SER A 305 -23.17 -45.40 3.32
N ARG A 306 -21.98 -45.27 2.71
CA ARG A 306 -21.48 -46.15 1.63
C ARG A 306 -20.10 -46.74 1.90
N GLU A 307 -19.33 -46.15 2.80
CA GLU A 307 -17.92 -46.50 3.06
C GLU A 307 -17.69 -46.74 4.55
N SER A 308 -17.01 -47.84 4.89
CA SER A 308 -16.68 -48.20 6.27
C SER A 308 -15.55 -47.35 6.86
N GLN A 309 -14.70 -46.80 5.99
CA GLN A 309 -13.62 -45.88 6.34
C GLN A 309 -13.64 -44.70 5.37
N PRO A 310 -13.38 -43.47 5.85
CA PRO A 310 -13.36 -42.29 4.98
C PRO A 310 -12.13 -42.31 4.05
N PRO A 311 -12.19 -41.62 2.90
CA PRO A 311 -11.11 -41.59 1.91
C PRO A 311 -9.82 -40.94 2.41
N ILE A 312 -9.93 -40.16 3.48
CA ILE A 312 -8.79 -39.54 4.15
C ILE A 312 -8.96 -39.82 5.63
N HIS A 313 -7.86 -40.06 6.32
CA HIS A 313 -7.87 -40.26 7.76
C HIS A 313 -8.59 -39.09 8.49
N PRO A 314 -9.55 -39.36 9.41
CA PRO A 314 -10.37 -38.33 10.07
C PRO A 314 -9.58 -37.17 10.69
N TRP A 315 -8.43 -37.44 11.32
CA TRP A 315 -7.58 -36.39 11.89
C TRP A 315 -7.21 -35.30 10.88
N ILE A 316 -6.94 -35.65 9.61
CA ILE A 316 -6.60 -34.68 8.56
C ILE A 316 -7.79 -33.76 8.32
N ILE A 317 -9.00 -34.31 8.23
CA ILE A 317 -10.24 -33.56 8.02
C ILE A 317 -10.49 -32.62 9.21
N TYR A 318 -10.34 -33.11 10.45
CA TYR A 318 -10.48 -32.29 11.64
C TYR A 318 -9.44 -31.17 11.73
N THR A 319 -8.18 -31.43 11.34
CA THR A 319 -7.14 -30.41 11.29
C THR A 319 -7.49 -29.31 10.27
N HIS A 320 -7.97 -29.66 9.08
CA HIS A 320 -8.40 -28.66 8.09
C HIS A 320 -9.59 -27.85 8.62
N ALA A 321 -10.62 -28.52 9.15
CA ALA A 321 -11.79 -27.85 9.70
C ALA A 321 -11.42 -26.87 10.83
N ALA A 322 -10.57 -27.30 11.77
CA ALA A 322 -10.10 -26.46 12.88
C ALA A 322 -9.31 -25.24 12.38
N ILE A 323 -8.43 -25.43 11.39
CA ILE A 323 -7.61 -24.34 10.85
C ILE A 323 -8.46 -23.36 10.04
N TYR A 324 -9.44 -23.83 9.27
CA TYR A 324 -10.36 -22.91 8.57
C TYR A 324 -11.25 -22.13 9.54
N MET A 325 -11.69 -22.73 10.65
CA MET A 325 -12.38 -22.01 11.71
C MET A 325 -11.47 -20.98 12.40
N LEU A 326 -10.22 -21.35 12.72
CA LEU A 326 -9.27 -20.46 13.38
C LEU A 326 -8.90 -19.27 12.50
N THR A 327 -8.57 -19.52 11.23
CA THR A 327 -8.21 -18.48 10.25
C THR A 327 -9.41 -17.58 9.93
N SER A 328 -10.62 -18.14 9.83
CA SER A 328 -11.86 -17.36 9.69
C SER A 328 -12.13 -16.47 10.91
N THR A 329 -11.92 -16.99 12.11
CA THR A 329 -12.06 -16.22 13.35
C THR A 329 -10.99 -15.12 13.43
N GLY A 330 -9.74 -15.42 13.09
CA GLY A 330 -8.65 -14.44 13.02
C GLY A 330 -8.93 -13.30 12.04
N MET A 331 -9.43 -13.62 10.84
CA MET A 331 -9.87 -12.61 9.86
C MET A 331 -11.06 -11.78 10.35
N SER A 332 -12.08 -12.42 10.96
CA SER A 332 -13.28 -11.74 11.46
C SER A 332 -12.99 -10.84 12.67
N ALA A 333 -12.15 -11.30 13.59
CA ALA A 333 -11.73 -10.58 14.80
C ALA A 333 -10.59 -9.58 14.52
N ARG A 334 -10.04 -9.57 13.29
CA ARG A 334 -8.88 -8.76 12.88
C ARG A 334 -7.63 -9.04 13.71
N ILE A 335 -7.48 -10.27 14.20
CA ILE A 335 -6.31 -10.74 14.94
C ILE A 335 -5.38 -11.42 13.94
N LEU A 336 -4.21 -10.82 13.68
CA LEU A 336 -3.23 -11.33 12.71
C LEU A 336 -3.85 -11.74 11.35
N PRO A 337 -4.61 -10.85 10.67
CA PRO A 337 -5.37 -11.21 9.47
C PRO A 337 -4.46 -11.68 8.33
N SER A 338 -3.29 -11.06 8.16
CA SER A 338 -2.33 -11.47 7.12
C SER A 338 -1.79 -12.89 7.34
N PHE A 339 -1.49 -13.25 8.59
CA PHE A 339 -1.07 -14.60 8.94
C PHE A 339 -2.20 -15.62 8.73
N SER A 340 -3.43 -15.24 9.09
CA SER A 340 -4.62 -16.08 8.90
C SER A 340 -4.85 -16.44 7.43
N VAL A 341 -4.69 -15.46 6.53
CA VAL A 341 -4.82 -15.68 5.07
C VAL A 341 -3.70 -16.56 4.52
N LEU A 342 -2.45 -16.37 4.97
CA LEU A 342 -1.33 -17.24 4.58
C LEU A 342 -1.53 -18.68 5.03
N LEU A 343 -1.93 -18.87 6.29
CA LEU A 343 -2.20 -20.19 6.86
C LEU A 343 -3.35 -20.89 6.13
N ALA A 344 -4.44 -20.17 5.84
CA ALA A 344 -5.55 -20.71 5.05
C ALA A 344 -5.09 -21.11 3.63
N SER A 345 -4.27 -20.28 2.98
CA SER A 345 -3.73 -20.55 1.64
C SER A 345 -2.89 -21.81 1.59
N ALA A 346 -2.05 -22.06 2.60
CA ALA A 346 -1.28 -23.29 2.72
C ALA A 346 -2.19 -24.53 2.83
N PHE A 347 -3.27 -24.43 3.61
CA PHE A 347 -4.23 -25.52 3.75
C PHE A 347 -5.10 -25.74 2.51
N TYR A 348 -5.39 -24.71 1.71
CA TYR A 348 -6.02 -24.88 0.39
C TYR A 348 -5.11 -25.66 -0.56
N ILE A 349 -3.81 -25.36 -0.57
CA ILE A 349 -2.83 -26.08 -1.40
C ILE A 349 -2.71 -27.53 -0.93
N HIS A 350 -2.69 -27.78 0.38
CA HIS A 350 -2.65 -29.14 0.91
C HIS A 350 -3.93 -29.92 0.59
N LEU A 351 -5.11 -29.30 0.68
CA LEU A 351 -6.35 -29.96 0.25
C LEU A 351 -6.35 -30.26 -1.26
N ALA A 352 -5.77 -29.37 -2.08
CA ALA A 352 -5.56 -29.63 -3.51
C ALA A 352 -4.63 -30.83 -3.73
N TYR A 353 -3.55 -30.95 -2.95
CA TYR A 353 -2.66 -32.10 -2.98
C TYR A 353 -3.40 -33.41 -2.68
N LEU A 354 -4.25 -33.44 -1.64
CA LEU A 354 -5.07 -34.61 -1.32
C LEU A 354 -6.00 -34.98 -2.50
N PHE A 355 -6.71 -34.01 -3.07
CA PHE A 355 -7.52 -34.26 -4.26
C PHE A 355 -6.71 -34.74 -5.47
N ALA A 356 -5.46 -34.33 -5.62
CA ALA A 356 -4.61 -34.75 -6.74
C ALA A 356 -4.10 -36.18 -6.59
N PHE A 357 -3.70 -36.58 -5.37
CA PHE A 357 -2.90 -37.80 -5.18
C PHE A 357 -3.55 -38.89 -4.35
N GLU A 358 -4.57 -38.61 -3.53
CA GLU A 358 -5.21 -39.63 -2.69
C GLU A 358 -6.17 -40.52 -3.51
N PRO A 359 -5.85 -41.80 -3.78
CA PRO A 359 -6.68 -42.65 -4.64
C PRO A 359 -8.06 -42.95 -4.07
N ASP A 360 -8.20 -42.99 -2.74
CA ASP A 360 -9.39 -43.49 -2.03
C ASP A 360 -10.62 -42.58 -2.16
N PHE A 361 -10.44 -41.35 -2.67
CA PHE A 361 -11.57 -40.50 -3.04
C PHE A 361 -12.50 -41.16 -4.08
N GLY A 362 -11.98 -42.02 -4.97
CA GLY A 362 -12.79 -42.71 -5.98
C GLY A 362 -13.39 -41.80 -7.06
N TYR A 363 -12.97 -40.53 -7.14
CA TYR A 363 -13.42 -39.60 -8.19
C TYR A 363 -12.59 -39.76 -9.48
N PRO A 364 -13.21 -39.55 -10.66
CA PRO A 364 -12.48 -39.61 -11.92
C PRO A 364 -11.46 -38.47 -12.03
N SER A 365 -10.35 -38.71 -12.75
CA SER A 365 -9.21 -37.78 -12.82
C SER A 365 -9.58 -36.37 -13.26
N TRP A 366 -10.59 -36.22 -14.11
CA TRP A 366 -11.05 -34.90 -14.56
C TRP A 366 -11.75 -34.09 -13.46
N LEU A 367 -12.53 -34.76 -12.60
CA LEU A 367 -13.21 -34.11 -11.48
C LEU A 367 -12.18 -33.72 -10.41
N ARG A 368 -11.20 -34.59 -10.18
CA ARG A 368 -10.05 -34.31 -9.31
C ARG A 368 -9.27 -33.08 -9.79
N MET A 369 -8.93 -33.03 -11.09
CA MET A 369 -8.29 -31.86 -11.70
C MET A 369 -9.15 -30.59 -11.55
N ARG A 370 -10.47 -30.69 -11.74
CA ARG A 370 -11.41 -29.58 -11.55
C ARG A 370 -11.29 -29.00 -10.13
N CYS A 371 -11.26 -29.87 -9.11
CA CYS A 371 -11.11 -29.49 -7.70
C CYS A 371 -9.76 -28.84 -7.40
N VAL A 372 -8.66 -29.46 -7.88
CA VAL A 372 -7.29 -28.98 -7.69
C VAL A 372 -7.15 -27.56 -8.23
N LEU A 373 -7.60 -27.30 -9.45
CA LEU A 373 -7.47 -25.98 -10.08
C LEU A 373 -8.21 -24.88 -9.29
N ARG A 374 -9.39 -25.19 -8.73
CA ARG A 374 -10.19 -24.24 -7.94
C ARG A 374 -9.57 -23.94 -6.58
N LEU A 375 -9.04 -24.96 -5.91
CA LEU A 375 -8.34 -24.78 -4.63
C LEU A 375 -7.03 -24.01 -4.79
N LEU A 376 -6.28 -24.28 -5.85
CA LEU A 376 -5.08 -23.51 -6.19
C LEU A 376 -5.43 -22.06 -6.59
N ALA A 377 -6.55 -21.85 -7.29
CA ALA A 377 -7.01 -20.50 -7.67
C ALA A 377 -7.34 -19.68 -6.42
N LEU A 378 -8.01 -20.31 -5.46
CA LEU A 378 -8.33 -19.68 -4.19
C LEU A 378 -7.07 -19.33 -3.39
N ALA A 379 -6.09 -20.24 -3.33
CA ALA A 379 -4.81 -19.95 -2.67
C ALA A 379 -4.09 -18.78 -3.34
N ALA A 380 -4.01 -18.76 -4.67
CA ALA A 380 -3.36 -17.70 -5.43
C ALA A 380 -4.05 -16.34 -5.22
N ALA A 381 -5.38 -16.29 -5.30
CA ALA A 381 -6.17 -15.09 -5.05
C ALA A 381 -6.05 -14.59 -3.60
N SER A 382 -5.97 -15.51 -2.64
CA SER A 382 -5.80 -15.18 -1.22
C SER A 382 -4.42 -14.61 -0.92
N ILE A 383 -3.35 -15.18 -1.49
CA ILE A 383 -1.98 -14.63 -1.39
C ILE A 383 -1.91 -13.25 -2.05
N ARG A 384 -2.55 -13.10 -3.22
CA ARG A 384 -2.60 -11.82 -3.94
C ARG A 384 -3.27 -10.72 -3.12
N MET A 385 -4.34 -11.04 -2.39
CA MET A 385 -5.02 -10.09 -1.50
C MET A 385 -4.11 -9.53 -0.38
N LEU A 386 -3.03 -10.22 0.00
CA LEU A 386 -2.07 -9.75 1.00
C LEU A 386 -1.20 -8.59 0.50
N ALA A 387 -1.09 -8.40 -0.81
CA ALA A 387 -0.39 -7.26 -1.38
C ALA A 387 -1.23 -5.99 -1.18
N VAL A 388 -0.81 -5.12 -0.26
CA VAL A 388 -1.52 -3.87 0.04
C VAL A 388 -1.18 -2.81 -1.00
N GLY A 389 -2.17 -2.32 -1.75
CA GLY A 389 -1.97 -1.22 -2.71
C GLY A 389 -1.76 -1.71 -4.15
N ASP A 390 -1.36 -0.81 -5.05
CA ASP A 390 -1.16 -1.15 -6.46
C ASP A 390 -0.02 -2.17 -6.64
N PHE A 391 -0.12 -2.99 -7.70
CA PHE A 391 0.86 -4.04 -7.99
C PHE A 391 2.29 -3.50 -8.06
N ASP A 392 3.20 -4.13 -7.32
CA ASP A 392 4.61 -3.77 -7.28
C ASP A 392 5.49 -5.00 -7.59
N PRO A 393 6.16 -5.09 -8.75
CA PRO A 393 7.10 -6.17 -9.08
C PRO A 393 8.24 -6.35 -8.07
N SER A 394 8.54 -5.40 -7.19
CA SER A 394 9.54 -5.62 -6.13
C SER A 394 9.02 -6.51 -5.00
N ARG A 395 7.69 -6.61 -4.82
CA ARG A 395 7.07 -7.41 -3.76
C ARG A 395 6.93 -8.87 -4.16
N ILE A 396 7.49 -9.75 -3.32
CA ILE A 396 7.45 -11.20 -3.53
C ILE A 396 6.01 -11.73 -3.54
N SER A 397 5.14 -11.22 -2.66
CA SER A 397 3.73 -11.63 -2.61
C SER A 397 2.95 -11.26 -3.89
N ASP A 398 3.24 -10.11 -4.50
CA ASP A 398 2.65 -9.69 -5.77
C ASP A 398 3.10 -10.60 -6.92
N LYS A 399 4.41 -10.89 -6.99
CA LYS A 399 4.98 -11.81 -7.99
C LYS A 399 4.40 -13.21 -7.87
N ILE A 400 4.36 -13.77 -6.65
CA ILE A 400 3.82 -15.11 -6.40
C ILE A 400 2.32 -15.14 -6.68
N GLY A 401 1.55 -14.17 -6.16
CA GLY A 401 0.10 -14.12 -6.32
C GLY A 401 -0.32 -13.93 -7.79
N ALA A 402 0.28 -12.97 -8.50
CA ALA A 402 -0.01 -12.73 -9.91
C ALA A 402 0.51 -13.88 -10.80
N GLY A 403 1.70 -14.41 -10.52
CA GLY A 403 2.27 -15.53 -11.26
C GLY A 403 1.43 -16.80 -11.15
N LEU A 404 1.05 -17.21 -9.94
CA LEU A 404 0.19 -18.36 -9.72
C LEU A 404 -1.20 -18.16 -10.33
N SER A 405 -1.80 -16.97 -10.16
CA SER A 405 -3.10 -16.65 -10.77
C SER A 405 -3.03 -16.72 -12.30
N GLY A 406 -1.94 -16.22 -12.90
CA GLY A 406 -1.66 -16.32 -14.32
C GLY A 406 -1.58 -17.77 -14.80
N CYS A 407 -0.77 -18.61 -14.16
CA CYS A 407 -0.64 -20.03 -14.53
C CYS A 407 -1.98 -20.77 -14.47
N ILE A 408 -2.79 -20.51 -13.45
CA ILE A 408 -4.12 -21.14 -13.31
C ILE A 408 -5.07 -20.63 -14.39
N CYS A 409 -5.05 -19.33 -14.70
CA CYS A 409 -5.82 -18.77 -15.82
C CYS A 409 -5.37 -19.38 -17.16
N ALA A 410 -4.08 -19.66 -17.36
CA ALA A 410 -3.62 -20.32 -18.59
C ALA A 410 -4.23 -21.71 -18.73
N ILE A 411 -4.19 -22.52 -17.67
CA ILE A 411 -4.74 -23.88 -17.68
C ILE A 411 -6.26 -23.84 -17.84
N MET A 412 -6.96 -23.00 -17.07
CA MET A 412 -8.42 -22.83 -17.17
C MET A 412 -8.85 -22.31 -18.55
N GLY A 413 -8.09 -21.40 -19.15
CA GLY A 413 -8.32 -20.88 -20.50
C GLY A 413 -8.20 -21.97 -21.54
N LEU A 414 -7.10 -22.72 -21.53
CA LEU A 414 -6.88 -23.85 -22.44
C LEU A 414 -7.96 -24.93 -22.29
N LEU A 415 -8.36 -25.26 -21.05
CA LEU A 415 -9.43 -26.23 -20.78
C LEU A 415 -10.83 -25.71 -21.15
N SER A 416 -11.01 -24.40 -21.32
CA SER A 416 -12.31 -23.81 -21.66
C SER A 416 -12.47 -23.54 -23.16
N LEU A 417 -11.36 -23.39 -23.90
CA LEU A 417 -11.39 -23.12 -25.33
C LEU A 417 -11.94 -24.33 -26.11
N PRO A 418 -12.99 -24.14 -26.94
CA PRO A 418 -13.56 -25.20 -27.77
C PRO A 418 -12.54 -25.92 -28.66
N ILE A 419 -11.59 -25.18 -29.25
CA ILE A 419 -10.57 -25.77 -30.15
C ILE A 419 -9.71 -26.82 -29.41
N VAL A 420 -9.34 -26.54 -28.16
CA VAL A 420 -8.46 -27.41 -27.36
C VAL A 420 -9.27 -28.57 -26.76
N THR A 421 -10.47 -28.28 -26.24
CA THR A 421 -11.38 -29.31 -25.68
C THR A 421 -11.91 -30.29 -26.72
N ILE A 422 -12.08 -29.86 -27.97
CA ILE A 422 -12.57 -30.69 -29.07
C ILE A 422 -11.45 -31.53 -29.71
N ALA A 423 -10.20 -31.06 -29.73
CA ALA A 423 -9.12 -31.76 -30.42
C ALA A 423 -8.28 -32.70 -29.54
N TYR A 424 -8.07 -32.39 -28.25
CA TYR A 424 -7.04 -33.07 -27.43
C TYR A 424 -7.55 -33.66 -26.11
N ILE A 425 -8.79 -33.39 -25.72
CA ILE A 425 -9.37 -33.88 -24.46
C ILE A 425 -10.24 -35.12 -24.73
N SER A 426 -10.20 -36.08 -23.79
CA SER A 426 -11.00 -37.31 -23.85
C SER A 426 -12.50 -37.01 -23.94
N ASP A 427 -13.21 -37.84 -24.71
CA ASP A 427 -14.64 -37.63 -25.01
C ASP A 427 -15.52 -37.54 -23.76
N THR A 428 -15.15 -38.22 -22.68
CA THR A 428 -15.87 -38.17 -21.40
C THR A 428 -15.81 -36.78 -20.78
N VAL A 429 -14.63 -36.18 -20.72
CA VAL A 429 -14.43 -34.84 -20.15
C VAL A 429 -15.11 -33.78 -20.99
N ARG A 430 -14.97 -33.88 -22.32
CA ARG A 430 -15.64 -32.97 -23.27
C ARG A 430 -17.15 -33.00 -23.09
N LYS A 431 -17.76 -34.18 -22.97
CA LYS A 431 -19.19 -34.34 -22.70
C LYS A 431 -19.58 -33.65 -21.39
N HIS A 432 -18.79 -33.79 -20.33
CA HIS A 432 -19.13 -33.16 -19.05
C HIS A 432 -19.00 -31.64 -19.06
N GLU A 433 -17.98 -31.10 -19.74
CA GLU A 433 -17.79 -29.65 -19.84
C GLU A 433 -18.88 -28.98 -20.71
N ILE A 434 -19.33 -29.64 -21.79
CA ILE A 434 -20.39 -29.11 -22.65
C ILE A 434 -21.76 -29.26 -21.98
N ASN A 435 -22.08 -30.43 -21.42
CA ASN A 435 -23.41 -30.71 -20.88
C ASN A 435 -23.67 -30.09 -19.50
N SER A 436 -22.62 -29.65 -18.79
CA SER A 436 -22.78 -28.89 -17.55
C SER A 436 -23.35 -27.48 -17.78
N LEU A 437 -23.39 -27.00 -19.03
CA LEU A 437 -23.80 -25.64 -19.33
C LEU A 437 -25.28 -25.38 -19.01
N PHE A 438 -25.57 -24.30 -18.27
CA PHE A 438 -26.91 -23.86 -17.88
C PHE A 438 -27.09 -22.34 -18.07
N PRO A 439 -28.25 -21.87 -18.58
CA PRO A 439 -29.33 -22.65 -19.19
C PRO A 439 -28.87 -23.35 -20.47
N TYR A 440 -29.66 -24.31 -20.98
CA TYR A 440 -29.34 -24.98 -22.25
C TYR A 440 -29.57 -23.98 -23.41
N VAL A 441 -28.60 -23.09 -23.62
CA VAL A 441 -28.68 -22.00 -24.60
C VAL A 441 -28.09 -22.46 -25.93
N ALA A 442 -28.71 -22.07 -27.03
CA ALA A 442 -28.19 -22.25 -28.40
C ALA A 442 -26.74 -21.72 -28.59
N PHE A 443 -26.23 -20.92 -27.66
CA PHE A 443 -24.91 -20.28 -27.68
C PHE A 443 -23.85 -21.00 -26.83
N GLY A 444 -24.01 -22.30 -26.53
CA GLY A 444 -23.09 -22.99 -25.61
C GLY A 444 -21.62 -22.98 -26.01
N VAL A 445 -21.33 -23.10 -27.31
CA VAL A 445 -19.96 -22.98 -27.86
C VAL A 445 -19.42 -21.56 -27.70
N PHE A 446 -20.27 -20.55 -27.88
CA PHE A 446 -19.90 -19.14 -27.70
C PHE A 446 -19.53 -18.84 -26.24
N ILE A 447 -20.28 -19.37 -25.27
CA ILE A 447 -19.95 -19.19 -23.84
C ILE A 447 -18.59 -19.79 -23.50
N HIS A 448 -18.27 -20.98 -24.03
CA HIS A 448 -16.94 -21.59 -23.85
C HIS A 448 -15.82 -20.73 -24.44
N TRP A 449 -16.03 -20.15 -25.62
CA TRP A 449 -15.10 -19.17 -26.20
C TRP A 449 -14.89 -17.96 -25.30
N VAL A 450 -15.97 -17.38 -24.77
CA VAL A 450 -15.88 -16.20 -23.89
C VAL A 450 -15.12 -16.53 -22.61
N ILE A 451 -15.42 -17.67 -21.96
CA ILE A 451 -14.71 -18.11 -20.75
C ILE A 451 -13.23 -18.35 -21.05
N GLY A 452 -12.93 -19.10 -22.12
CA GLY A 452 -11.55 -19.40 -22.52
C GLY A 452 -10.74 -18.15 -22.84
N LEU A 453 -11.31 -17.23 -23.63
CA LEU A 453 -10.67 -15.98 -24.02
C LEU A 453 -10.45 -15.05 -22.80
N ALA A 454 -11.41 -14.97 -21.88
CA ALA A 454 -11.27 -14.19 -20.66
C ALA A 454 -10.07 -14.67 -19.83
N PHE A 455 -9.94 -15.98 -19.62
CA PHE A 455 -8.83 -16.56 -18.88
C PHE A 455 -7.49 -16.46 -19.62
N CYS A 456 -7.45 -16.67 -20.94
CA CYS A 456 -6.21 -16.51 -21.72
C CYS A 456 -5.71 -15.05 -21.71
N LEU A 457 -6.61 -14.07 -21.86
CA LEU A 457 -6.26 -12.65 -21.77
C LEU A 457 -5.82 -12.26 -20.35
N ALA A 458 -6.48 -12.81 -19.32
CA ALA A 458 -6.06 -12.62 -17.92
C ALA A 458 -4.64 -13.17 -17.69
N PHE A 459 -4.32 -14.35 -18.24
CA PHE A 459 -2.98 -14.93 -18.18
C PHE A 459 -1.94 -14.00 -18.80
N LEU A 460 -2.14 -13.54 -20.04
CA LEU A 460 -1.19 -12.63 -20.70
C LEU A 460 -0.96 -11.35 -19.87
N ALA A 461 -2.03 -10.80 -19.32
CA ALA A 461 -1.99 -9.60 -18.49
C ALA A 461 -1.34 -9.83 -17.11
N TYR A 462 -1.45 -11.02 -16.50
CA TYR A 462 -0.74 -11.37 -15.26
C TYR A 462 0.73 -11.71 -15.50
N SER A 463 1.08 -12.35 -16.62
CA SER A 463 2.43 -12.86 -16.87
C SER A 463 3.40 -11.77 -17.30
N PHE A 464 2.95 -10.80 -18.11
CA PHE A 464 3.83 -9.74 -18.61
C PHE A 464 4.54 -8.96 -17.47
N PRO A 465 3.88 -8.49 -16.41
CA PRO A 465 4.52 -7.75 -15.33
C PRO A 465 5.43 -8.60 -14.43
N VAL A 466 5.21 -9.93 -14.40
CA VAL A 466 6.02 -10.87 -13.62
C VAL A 466 7.30 -11.25 -14.38
N LEU A 467 7.23 -11.36 -15.71
CA LEU A 467 8.35 -11.76 -16.57
C LEU A 467 9.31 -10.61 -16.87
N VAL A 468 8.85 -9.36 -16.83
CA VAL A 468 9.70 -8.20 -17.10
C VAL A 468 10.60 -7.92 -15.89
N VAL A 469 11.90 -8.14 -16.06
CA VAL A 469 12.93 -7.76 -15.08
C VAL A 469 13.19 -6.26 -15.21
N LEU A 470 12.71 -5.47 -14.26
CA LEU A 470 13.01 -4.04 -14.17
C LEU A 470 14.38 -3.80 -13.50
N PRO A 471 15.15 -2.78 -13.92
CA PRO A 471 16.33 -2.32 -13.20
C PRO A 471 15.99 -1.95 -11.75
N SER A 472 16.88 -2.30 -10.82
CA SER A 472 16.74 -2.05 -9.39
C SER A 472 16.35 -0.59 -9.11
N GLY A 473 15.20 -0.38 -8.44
CA GLY A 473 14.73 0.95 -8.03
C GLY A 473 13.55 1.52 -8.84
N GLN A 474 13.04 0.84 -9.87
CA GLN A 474 11.80 1.22 -10.58
C GLN A 474 10.62 0.29 -10.25
N GLY A 475 10.36 0.03 -8.96
CA GLY A 475 9.36 -0.95 -8.51
C GLY A 475 7.90 -0.62 -8.90
N GLN A 476 7.54 0.65 -9.07
CA GLN A 476 6.14 1.02 -9.36
C GLN A 476 5.98 1.60 -10.76
N SER A 477 5.42 0.78 -11.66
CA SER A 477 4.97 1.20 -12.99
C SER A 477 3.44 1.30 -13.00
N PRO A 478 2.86 2.49 -13.24
CA PRO A 478 1.41 2.66 -13.38
C PRO A 478 0.84 1.78 -14.50
N PHE A 479 1.65 1.44 -15.50
CA PHE A 479 1.27 0.53 -16.57
C PHE A 479 1.08 -0.91 -16.05
N PHE A 480 2.02 -1.42 -15.23
CA PHE A 480 1.89 -2.76 -14.65
C PHE A 480 0.71 -2.87 -13.68
N ALA A 481 0.48 -1.84 -12.86
CA ALA A 481 -0.71 -1.77 -12.00
C ALA A 481 -2.02 -1.84 -12.81
N LYS A 482 -2.11 -1.08 -13.92
CA LYS A 482 -3.28 -1.13 -14.82
C LYS A 482 -3.44 -2.49 -15.50
N LEU A 483 -2.35 -3.11 -15.96
CA LEU A 483 -2.38 -4.40 -16.62
C LEU A 483 -2.86 -5.51 -15.67
N VAL A 484 -2.35 -5.50 -14.45
CA VAL A 484 -2.75 -6.44 -13.39
C VAL A 484 -4.20 -6.19 -12.96
N SER A 485 -4.66 -4.94 -12.88
CA SER A 485 -6.07 -4.62 -12.63
C SER A 485 -6.99 -5.09 -13.77
N LEU A 486 -6.55 -5.01 -15.02
CA LEU A 486 -7.26 -5.59 -16.16
C LEU A 486 -7.32 -7.12 -16.04
N ALA A 487 -6.21 -7.76 -15.65
CA ALA A 487 -6.15 -9.19 -15.41
C ALA A 487 -7.15 -9.65 -14.34
N ASP A 488 -7.23 -8.93 -13.20
CA ASP A 488 -8.21 -9.20 -12.14
C ASP A 488 -9.65 -9.15 -12.66
N LYS A 489 -10.00 -8.14 -13.46
CA LYS A 489 -11.34 -8.00 -14.05
C LYS A 489 -11.66 -9.15 -14.99
N LEU A 490 -10.72 -9.51 -15.87
CA LEU A 490 -10.89 -10.61 -16.81
C LEU A 490 -11.00 -11.97 -16.09
N ALA A 491 -10.19 -12.18 -15.05
CA ALA A 491 -10.27 -13.38 -14.21
C ALA A 491 -11.62 -13.46 -13.48
N CYS A 492 -12.13 -12.35 -12.92
CA CYS A 492 -13.46 -12.31 -12.32
C CYS A 492 -14.57 -12.64 -13.33
N VAL A 493 -14.47 -12.17 -14.57
CA VAL A 493 -15.41 -12.53 -15.64
C VAL A 493 -15.33 -14.03 -15.95
N GLY A 494 -14.13 -14.59 -16.11
CA GLY A 494 -13.94 -16.01 -16.38
C GLY A 494 -14.50 -16.90 -15.27
N TRP A 495 -14.17 -16.60 -14.01
CA TRP A 495 -14.70 -17.32 -12.84
C TRP A 495 -16.20 -17.13 -12.68
N GLY A 496 -16.72 -15.91 -12.86
CA GLY A 496 -18.15 -15.62 -12.75
C GLY A 496 -18.99 -16.35 -13.79
N LEU A 497 -18.52 -16.41 -15.03
CA LEU A 497 -19.18 -17.18 -16.10
C LEU A 497 -19.05 -18.69 -15.87
N THR A 498 -17.92 -19.17 -15.36
CA THR A 498 -17.76 -20.59 -14.99
C THR A 498 -18.75 -20.99 -13.91
N LEU A 499 -18.87 -20.17 -12.87
CA LEU A 499 -19.81 -20.36 -11.77
C LEU A 499 -21.27 -20.35 -12.25
N LEU A 500 -21.68 -19.27 -12.93
CA LEU A 500 -23.08 -19.04 -13.33
C LEU A 500 -23.53 -19.97 -14.45
N CYS A 501 -22.66 -20.24 -15.42
CA CYS A 501 -23.03 -21.02 -16.60
C CYS A 501 -22.70 -22.51 -16.47
N LYS A 502 -21.88 -22.96 -15.51
CA LYS A 502 -21.48 -24.38 -15.40
C LYS A 502 -21.70 -24.96 -14.01
N ASP A 503 -21.05 -24.40 -12.99
CA ASP A 503 -20.99 -25.03 -11.67
C ASP A 503 -22.32 -24.94 -10.89
N ILE A 504 -23.13 -23.90 -11.11
CA ILE A 504 -24.46 -23.74 -10.49
C ILE A 504 -25.52 -24.71 -11.05
N ASN A 505 -25.24 -25.45 -12.13
CA ASN A 505 -26.18 -26.41 -12.72
C ASN A 505 -26.42 -27.65 -11.83
N TRP A 506 -27.17 -27.44 -10.76
CA TRP A 506 -27.39 -28.43 -9.71
C TRP A 506 -28.06 -29.69 -10.22
N SER A 507 -29.03 -29.54 -11.14
CA SER A 507 -29.74 -30.67 -11.73
C SER A 507 -28.78 -31.59 -12.47
N TYR A 508 -27.88 -31.03 -13.28
CA TYR A 508 -26.91 -31.80 -14.03
C TYR A 508 -25.93 -32.54 -13.12
N TRP A 509 -25.31 -31.84 -12.17
CA TRP A 509 -24.32 -32.45 -11.28
C TRP A 509 -24.92 -33.51 -10.36
N LYS A 510 -26.18 -33.32 -9.93
CA LYS A 510 -26.94 -34.34 -9.21
C LYS A 510 -27.20 -35.58 -10.07
N THR A 511 -27.54 -35.42 -11.35
CA THR A 511 -27.69 -36.55 -12.29
C THR A 511 -26.37 -37.31 -12.49
N GLN A 512 -25.23 -36.62 -12.48
CA GLN A 512 -23.90 -37.23 -12.53
C GLN A 512 -23.46 -37.88 -11.21
N ARG A 513 -24.33 -37.90 -10.18
CA ARG A 513 -24.07 -38.46 -8.85
C ARG A 513 -22.84 -37.87 -8.16
N ILE A 514 -22.56 -36.59 -8.39
CA ILE A 514 -21.55 -35.87 -7.61
C ILE A 514 -22.09 -35.64 -6.20
N ASP A 515 -21.26 -35.90 -5.20
CA ASP A 515 -21.61 -35.73 -3.79
C ASP A 515 -21.95 -34.27 -3.47
N TYR A 516 -22.93 -34.09 -2.59
CA TYR A 516 -23.45 -32.78 -2.20
C TYR A 516 -22.35 -31.89 -1.58
N TRP A 517 -21.54 -32.45 -0.69
CA TRP A 517 -20.47 -31.71 -0.02
C TRP A 517 -19.45 -31.16 -1.03
N LEU A 518 -19.11 -31.95 -2.05
CA LEU A 518 -18.08 -31.62 -3.04
C LEU A 518 -18.56 -30.48 -3.94
N LEU A 519 -19.79 -30.58 -4.45
CA LEU A 519 -20.37 -29.55 -5.31
C LEU A 519 -20.47 -28.20 -4.58
N ASN A 520 -20.94 -28.19 -3.34
CA ASN A 520 -21.02 -26.97 -2.54
C ASN A 520 -19.63 -26.41 -2.20
N THR A 521 -18.64 -27.27 -1.96
CA THR A 521 -17.26 -26.84 -1.74
C THR A 521 -16.71 -26.13 -2.97
N LEU A 522 -16.95 -26.66 -4.18
CA LEU A 522 -16.47 -26.02 -5.42
C LEU A 522 -17.14 -24.66 -5.66
N ILE A 523 -18.46 -24.59 -5.52
CA ILE A 523 -19.22 -23.33 -5.64
C ILE A 523 -18.70 -22.31 -4.64
N LEU A 524 -18.53 -22.70 -3.38
CA LEU A 524 -18.01 -21.83 -2.33
C LEU A 524 -16.59 -21.34 -2.66
N VAL A 525 -15.69 -22.23 -3.07
CA VAL A 525 -14.30 -21.91 -3.43
C VAL A 525 -14.23 -20.88 -4.56
N GLU A 526 -15.08 -21.02 -5.59
CA GLU A 526 -15.17 -20.06 -6.70
C GLU A 526 -15.70 -18.70 -6.24
N VAL A 527 -16.76 -18.68 -5.42
CA VAL A 527 -17.29 -17.44 -4.83
C VAL A 527 -16.23 -16.73 -4.00
N ILE A 528 -15.46 -17.47 -3.18
CA ILE A 528 -14.38 -16.90 -2.37
C ILE A 528 -13.26 -16.40 -3.27
N THR A 529 -12.89 -17.13 -4.34
CA THR A 529 -11.86 -16.69 -5.28
C THR A 529 -12.23 -15.36 -5.93
N ILE A 530 -13.48 -15.22 -6.42
CA ILE A 530 -13.99 -13.97 -6.97
C ILE A 530 -13.95 -12.87 -5.90
N ALA A 531 -14.42 -13.15 -4.68
CA ALA A 531 -14.40 -12.18 -3.58
C ALA A 531 -12.98 -11.73 -3.22
N SER A 532 -12.01 -12.65 -3.16
CA SER A 532 -10.60 -12.37 -2.88
C SER A 532 -9.97 -11.49 -3.96
N ILE A 533 -10.26 -11.75 -5.24
CA ILE A 533 -9.78 -10.91 -6.36
C ILE A 533 -10.43 -9.53 -6.29
N VAL A 534 -11.75 -9.44 -6.08
CA VAL A 534 -12.47 -8.16 -5.98
C VAL A 534 -11.96 -7.33 -4.81
N ILE A 535 -11.75 -7.93 -3.64
CA ILE A 535 -11.20 -7.26 -2.46
C ILE A 535 -9.75 -6.82 -2.72
N GLY A 536 -8.91 -7.69 -3.29
CA GLY A 536 -7.55 -7.36 -3.74
C GLY A 536 -7.52 -6.13 -4.65
N ALA A 537 -8.34 -6.13 -5.69
CA ALA A 537 -8.40 -5.04 -6.68
C ALA A 537 -9.00 -3.73 -6.12
N SER A 538 -9.81 -3.81 -5.06
CA SER A 538 -10.51 -2.67 -4.47
C SER A 538 -9.84 -2.14 -3.20
N LEU A 539 -8.94 -2.88 -2.56
CA LEU A 539 -8.11 -2.44 -1.44
C LEU A 539 -7.40 -1.09 -1.69
N PRO A 540 -6.86 -0.79 -2.89
CA PRO A 540 -6.30 0.53 -3.21
C PRO A 540 -7.34 1.66 -3.19
N TRP A 541 -8.60 1.38 -3.54
CA TRP A 541 -9.71 2.33 -3.48
C TRP A 541 -10.29 2.44 -2.08
N LEU A 542 -10.42 1.33 -1.34
CA LEU A 542 -10.86 1.35 0.06
C LEU A 542 -9.85 2.01 0.97
N GLY A 543 -8.55 1.76 0.82
CA GLY A 543 -7.52 2.42 1.61
C GLY A 543 -7.61 3.95 1.52
N ARG A 544 -8.12 4.48 0.39
CA ARG A 544 -8.40 5.91 0.20
C ARG A 544 -9.69 6.37 0.90
N ILE A 545 -10.73 5.54 0.95
CA ILE A 545 -12.05 5.87 1.55
C ILE A 545 -12.10 5.58 3.06
N THR A 546 -11.50 4.50 3.54
CA THR A 546 -11.50 4.10 4.96
C THR A 546 -10.58 4.99 5.78
N LYS A 547 -9.41 5.40 5.26
CA LYS A 547 -8.58 6.43 5.89
C LYS A 547 -9.38 7.72 6.12
N ALA A 548 -10.14 8.17 5.13
CA ALA A 548 -11.03 9.33 5.26
C ALA A 548 -12.15 9.14 6.30
N ARG A 549 -12.66 7.90 6.47
CA ARG A 549 -13.75 7.58 7.42
C ARG A 549 -13.25 7.40 8.86
N GLU A 550 -12.05 6.86 9.06
CA GLU A 550 -11.40 6.76 10.37
C GLU A 550 -10.93 8.13 10.88
N GLU A 551 -10.45 8.99 9.98
CA GLU A 551 -10.19 10.42 10.27
C GLU A 551 -11.48 11.17 10.69
N GLN A 552 -12.64 10.80 10.14
CA GLN A 552 -13.93 11.38 10.53
C GLN A 552 -14.48 10.84 11.85
N LYS A 553 -14.31 9.54 12.14
CA LYS A 553 -14.69 8.97 13.45
C LYS A 553 -13.84 9.54 14.58
N ARG A 554 -12.52 9.71 14.36
CA ARG A 554 -11.62 10.37 15.31
C ARG A 554 -11.95 11.85 15.55
N LYS A 555 -12.62 12.52 14.60
CA LYS A 555 -13.10 13.91 14.74
C LYS A 555 -14.48 14.06 15.37
N LYS A 556 -15.29 12.99 15.44
CA LYS A 556 -16.61 12.98 16.12
C LYS A 556 -16.56 12.45 17.56
N ALA A 557 -15.49 11.74 17.91
CA ALA A 557 -15.24 11.23 19.27
C ALA A 557 -14.37 12.18 20.12
N LYS A 558 -13.86 13.25 19.51
CA LYS A 558 -13.41 14.49 20.17
C LYS A 558 -14.53 15.51 20.04
#